data_AF-A0A540K8I3-F1
#
_entry.id   AF-A0A540K8I3-F1
#
_cell.length_a   1.000
_cell.length_b   1.000
_cell.length_c   1.000
_cell.angle_alpha   90.00
_cell.angle_beta   90.00
_cell.angle_gamma   90.00
#
_symmetry.space_group_name_H-M   'P 1'
#
loop_
_entity.id
_entity.type
_entity.pdbx_description
1 polymer ?
#
loop_
_entity_poly.entity_id
_entity_poly.type
_entity_poly.pdbx_seq_one_letter_code
_entity_poly.pdbx_strand_id
1 'polypeptide(L)'
;MQMVSKASCAMASLPCTRGRSGFCIWPGMRQLCLGKGLLYGFMHLLSTPLKTLRGGASRSLKVAKFCSVVNMSPSLHIELVPCLRDNYAYLLHDEDTGTVGVVDPSEAVPVIDALSRKNRNLTYILNTHHHHDHTGGNAELKARYGAKSNSKFALSIEPENEALQSYATHVTHLRNKGMPTVPTRLKLEKECNPFLRTSSREIRQSLNIPDTANDAEALGVIRQAKDAF
;
A
#
# COMPACT_ATOMS: atom_id res chain seq x y z
N MET A 1 31.68 -55.82 -21.33
CA MET A 1 31.03 -57.05 -21.84
C MET A 1 29.71 -57.18 -21.10
N GLN A 2 28.60 -57.50 -21.80
CA GLN A 2 27.20 -57.25 -21.38
C GLN A 2 26.87 -55.72 -21.38
N MET A 3 25.86 -55.14 -22.08
CA MET A 3 24.50 -55.54 -22.51
C MET A 3 23.54 -55.78 -21.33
N VAL A 4 22.29 -55.33 -21.27
CA VAL A 4 21.38 -54.58 -22.20
C VAL A 4 20.77 -53.39 -21.41
N SER A 5 19.89 -52.49 -21.87
CA SER A 5 19.02 -52.39 -23.07
C SER A 5 18.81 -50.92 -23.52
N LYS A 6 17.73 -50.63 -24.27
CA LYS A 6 17.24 -49.30 -24.66
C LYS A 6 15.75 -49.12 -24.29
N ALA A 7 15.31 -47.88 -24.17
CA ALA A 7 13.96 -47.47 -24.58
C ALA A 7 14.04 -46.07 -25.22
N SER A 8 13.43 -45.91 -26.40
CA SER A 8 13.31 -44.63 -27.10
C SER A 8 11.90 -44.50 -27.65
N CYS A 9 11.29 -43.32 -27.50
CA CYS A 9 10.15 -42.85 -28.29
C CYS A 9 10.44 -41.38 -28.59
N ALA A 10 10.90 -41.04 -29.80
CA ALA A 10 10.11 -40.92 -31.03
C ALA A 10 9.44 -39.54 -31.14
N MET A 11 10.13 -38.65 -31.87
CA MET A 11 9.53 -37.45 -32.45
C MET A 11 8.40 -37.84 -33.41
N ALA A 12 7.31 -37.10 -33.40
CA ALA A 12 6.34 -37.07 -34.50
C ALA A 12 6.10 -35.62 -34.92
N SER A 13 6.15 -35.37 -36.21
CA SER A 13 6.02 -34.03 -36.81
C SER A 13 5.05 -34.06 -38.00
N LEU A 14 4.57 -32.86 -38.38
CA LEU A 14 3.71 -32.55 -39.53
C LEU A 14 2.20 -32.83 -39.36
N PRO A 15 1.30 -32.16 -40.13
CA PRO A 15 1.57 -31.17 -41.18
C PRO A 15 0.94 -29.77 -40.96
N CYS A 16 1.37 -28.83 -41.80
CA CYS A 16 0.82 -27.48 -41.94
C CYS A 16 -0.29 -27.45 -43.00
N THR A 17 -1.39 -26.71 -42.75
CA THR A 17 -2.33 -26.29 -43.81
C THR A 17 -2.68 -24.81 -43.71
N ARG A 18 -2.64 -24.14 -44.88
CA ARG A 18 -2.98 -22.72 -45.06
C ARG A 18 -4.50 -22.52 -45.14
N GLY A 19 -5.00 -21.42 -44.57
CA GLY A 19 -6.39 -20.97 -44.71
C GLY A 19 -6.52 -19.46 -44.60
N ARG A 20 -6.28 -18.76 -45.71
CA ARG A 20 -6.51 -17.33 -45.93
C ARG A 20 -7.94 -16.88 -45.60
N SER A 21 -8.05 -15.66 -45.07
CA SER A 21 -8.85 -14.51 -45.55
C SER A 21 -9.70 -13.84 -44.47
N GLY A 22 -9.83 -12.50 -44.53
CA GLY A 22 -10.63 -11.74 -43.56
C GLY A 22 -10.11 -10.35 -43.20
N PHE A 23 -9.65 -9.55 -44.17
CA PHE A 23 -9.56 -8.09 -43.96
C PHE A 23 -10.99 -7.54 -43.92
N CYS A 24 -11.35 -6.77 -42.89
CA CYS A 24 -12.53 -5.90 -42.93
C CYS A 24 -12.14 -4.47 -42.53
N ILE A 25 -12.32 -3.56 -43.49
CA ILE A 25 -12.16 -2.11 -43.35
C ILE A 25 -13.55 -1.48 -43.53
N TRP A 26 -13.96 -0.64 -42.60
CA TRP A 26 -14.91 0.47 -42.80
C TRP A 26 -14.32 1.69 -42.03
N PRO A 27 -14.73 2.94 -42.31
CA PRO A 27 -13.76 3.97 -42.67
C PRO A 27 -13.86 5.22 -41.79
N GLY A 28 -13.09 6.25 -42.12
CA GLY A 28 -13.21 7.53 -41.43
C GLY A 28 -14.48 8.29 -41.77
N MET A 29 -14.96 9.05 -40.78
CA MET A 29 -15.55 10.36 -41.04
C MET A 29 -14.66 11.42 -40.40
N ARG A 30 -14.11 12.30 -41.23
CA ARG A 30 -13.60 13.61 -40.79
C ARG A 30 -14.79 14.56 -40.72
N GLN A 31 -14.84 15.41 -39.71
CA GLN A 31 -15.40 16.75 -39.91
C GLN A 31 -14.71 17.77 -39.01
N LEU A 32 -14.24 18.85 -39.63
CA LEU A 32 -13.82 20.08 -38.95
C LEU A 32 -15.06 20.94 -38.66
N CYS A 33 -14.98 21.76 -37.61
CA CYS A 33 -15.46 23.15 -37.54
C CYS A 33 -14.97 23.70 -36.18
N LEU A 34 -13.91 24.53 -36.08
CA LEU A 34 -13.86 25.98 -36.36
C LEU A 34 -15.05 26.79 -35.79
N GLY A 35 -14.79 27.61 -34.75
CA GLY A 35 -15.78 28.58 -34.26
C GLY A 35 -15.44 29.27 -32.93
N LYS A 36 -14.69 30.39 -33.01
CA LYS A 36 -14.73 31.63 -32.18
C LYS A 36 -15.75 31.63 -31.01
N GLY A 37 -15.45 31.99 -29.76
CA GLY A 37 -14.54 33.06 -29.30
C GLY A 37 -15.30 34.38 -29.14
N LEU A 38 -15.61 34.80 -27.90
CA LEU A 38 -16.02 36.19 -27.58
C LEU A 38 -15.77 36.55 -26.10
N LEU A 39 -15.22 37.74 -25.87
CA LEU A 39 -15.09 38.40 -24.57
C LEU A 39 -16.37 39.20 -24.25
N TYR A 40 -16.89 39.08 -23.02
CA TYR A 40 -17.66 40.10 -22.29
C TYR A 40 -17.52 39.80 -20.78
N GLY A 41 -17.46 40.75 -19.84
CA GLY A 41 -17.49 42.20 -19.98
C GLY A 41 -18.24 42.86 -18.80
N PHE A 42 -17.51 43.64 -17.98
CA PHE A 42 -18.00 44.68 -17.05
C PHE A 42 -18.85 44.33 -15.80
N MET A 43 -18.20 44.50 -14.64
CA MET A 43 -18.56 45.41 -13.52
C MET A 43 -20.05 45.66 -13.14
N HIS A 44 -20.36 45.36 -11.87
CA HIS A 44 -21.29 46.12 -11.03
C HIS A 44 -20.69 46.15 -9.59
N LEU A 45 -20.16 47.26 -9.07
CA LEU A 45 -20.76 48.52 -8.59
C LEU A 45 -21.13 48.49 -7.09
N LEU A 46 -20.36 49.25 -6.30
CA LEU A 46 -20.67 49.90 -5.01
C LEU A 46 -21.31 49.10 -3.85
N SER A 47 -20.59 49.04 -2.72
CA SER A 47 -21.08 49.61 -1.45
C SER A 47 -19.95 49.79 -0.42
N THR A 48 -19.74 51.03 0.02
CA THR A 48 -18.99 51.37 1.24
C THR A 48 -19.96 51.63 2.39
N PRO A 49 -19.48 51.62 3.64
CA PRO A 49 -19.79 52.75 4.52
C PRO A 49 -18.53 53.43 5.09
N LEU A 50 -18.74 54.66 5.57
CA LEU A 50 -17.73 55.62 6.00
C LEU A 50 -17.45 55.58 7.52
N LYS A 51 -16.16 55.70 7.89
CA LYS A 51 -15.61 56.50 9.02
C LYS A 51 -16.05 56.08 10.47
N THR A 52 -15.39 56.46 11.57
CA THR A 52 -14.50 57.61 11.85
C THR A 52 -13.62 57.38 13.10
N LEU A 53 -12.41 57.99 13.14
CA LEU A 53 -11.61 58.36 14.34
C LEU A 53 -11.09 57.21 15.25
N ARG A 54 -9.98 57.31 15.98
CA ARG A 54 -9.06 58.42 16.31
C ARG A 54 -7.63 57.86 16.52
N GLY A 55 -6.59 58.66 16.29
CA GLY A 55 -5.19 58.21 16.42
C GLY A 55 -4.67 58.10 17.87
N GLY A 56 -3.70 57.21 18.07
CA GLY A 56 -2.91 57.06 19.30
C GLY A 56 -1.70 56.17 19.01
N ALA A 57 -0.49 56.65 19.32
CA ALA A 57 0.75 55.96 18.93
C ALA A 57 1.16 54.90 19.95
N SER A 58 1.59 53.73 19.47
CA SER A 58 2.67 52.98 20.12
C SER A 58 3.34 52.02 19.13
N ARG A 59 4.62 52.29 18.80
CA ARG A 59 5.51 51.30 18.18
C ARG A 59 6.24 50.58 19.31
N SER A 60 5.90 49.33 19.57
CA SER A 60 6.85 48.39 20.17
C SER A 60 6.77 47.04 19.45
N LEU A 61 7.91 46.38 19.32
CA LEU A 61 8.12 45.35 18.31
C LEU A 61 7.88 43.93 18.82
N LYS A 62 7.26 43.13 17.94
CA LYS A 62 7.56 41.71 17.66
C LYS A 62 8.25 40.89 18.78
N VAL A 63 7.46 40.11 19.53
CA VAL A 63 7.78 38.69 19.78
C VAL A 63 6.50 37.83 19.72
N ALA A 64 5.81 37.85 18.58
CA ALA A 64 4.97 36.70 18.21
C ALA A 64 5.92 35.69 17.54
N LYS A 65 6.58 34.85 18.34
CA LYS A 65 7.48 33.83 17.83
C LYS A 65 6.63 32.80 17.09
N PHE A 66 6.74 32.81 15.76
CA PHE A 66 6.07 31.87 14.86
C PHE A 66 6.39 30.43 15.24
N CYS A 67 5.50 29.82 16.01
CA CYS A 67 5.16 28.41 15.90
C CYS A 67 3.69 28.35 15.51
N SER A 68 3.41 28.71 14.26
CA SER A 68 2.30 28.04 13.58
C SER A 68 2.71 26.58 13.52
N VAL A 69 2.24 25.78 14.48
CA VAL A 69 2.19 24.33 14.32
C VAL A 69 1.28 24.16 13.11
N VAL A 70 1.89 23.94 11.95
CA VAL A 70 1.16 23.82 10.70
C VAL A 70 0.23 22.64 10.92
N ASN A 71 -1.07 22.91 10.95
CA ASN A 71 -2.09 21.89 11.13
C ASN A 71 -2.18 21.10 9.81
N MET A 72 -1.14 20.33 9.54
CA MET A 72 -1.07 19.39 8.43
C MET A 72 -1.96 18.22 8.81
N SER A 73 -3.27 18.39 8.57
CA SER A 73 -4.20 17.28 8.51
C SER A 73 -3.62 16.30 7.50
N PRO A 74 -3.21 15.07 7.91
CA PRO A 74 -2.52 14.16 7.02
C PRO A 74 -3.42 13.85 5.81
N SER A 75 -2.89 14.15 4.63
CA SER A 75 -3.63 14.17 3.37
C SER A 75 -3.71 12.76 2.78
N LEU A 76 -4.48 11.91 3.45
CA LEU A 76 -4.71 10.51 3.07
C LEU A 76 -5.79 10.40 1.99
N HIS A 77 -5.39 10.16 0.74
CA HIS A 77 -6.28 9.87 -0.37
C HIS A 77 -6.50 8.36 -0.52
N ILE A 78 -7.76 7.92 -0.59
CA ILE A 78 -8.15 6.51 -0.80
C ILE A 78 -8.61 6.29 -2.25
N GLU A 79 -8.00 5.35 -2.96
CA GLU A 79 -8.41 4.88 -4.30
C GLU A 79 -8.92 3.44 -4.22
N LEU A 80 -10.15 3.21 -4.66
CA LEU A 80 -10.70 1.85 -4.80
C LEU A 80 -10.18 1.22 -6.10
N VAL A 81 -9.67 0.01 -6.00
CA VAL A 81 -9.21 -0.82 -7.11
C VAL A 81 -10.12 -2.05 -7.19
N PRO A 82 -11.02 -2.14 -8.19
CA PRO A 82 -11.84 -3.33 -8.39
C PRO A 82 -10.96 -4.56 -8.63
N CYS A 83 -11.33 -5.69 -8.01
CA CYS A 83 -10.65 -6.97 -8.17
C CYS A 83 -11.67 -8.11 -8.29
N LEU A 84 -11.30 -9.17 -9.02
CA LEU A 84 -12.13 -10.34 -9.27
C LEU A 84 -13.51 -9.97 -9.84
N ARG A 85 -14.60 -10.20 -9.10
CA ARG A 85 -15.98 -9.96 -9.53
C ARG A 85 -16.66 -8.83 -8.76
N ASP A 86 -16.47 -8.81 -7.45
CA ASP A 86 -17.15 -7.92 -6.50
C ASP A 86 -16.25 -7.50 -5.32
N ASN A 87 -14.96 -7.86 -5.33
CA ASN A 87 -13.97 -7.43 -4.34
C ASN A 87 -13.40 -6.04 -4.71
N TYR A 88 -12.92 -5.32 -3.69
CA TYR A 88 -12.17 -4.08 -3.85
C TYR A 88 -10.92 -4.13 -2.99
N ALA A 89 -9.76 -3.89 -3.61
CA ALA A 89 -8.57 -3.48 -2.89
C ALA A 89 -8.59 -1.96 -2.67
N TYR A 90 -8.05 -1.48 -1.55
CA TYR A 90 -8.00 -0.05 -1.23
C TYR A 90 -6.57 0.44 -1.24
N LEU A 91 -6.21 1.26 -2.22
CA LEU A 91 -4.93 1.98 -2.25
C LEU A 91 -5.01 3.22 -1.37
N LEU A 92 -4.18 3.25 -0.34
CA LEU A 92 -4.03 4.34 0.61
C LEU A 92 -2.80 5.16 0.19
N HIS A 93 -3.01 6.39 -0.29
CA HIS A 93 -1.95 7.31 -0.67
C HIS A 93 -1.83 8.39 0.40
N ASP A 94 -0.70 8.41 1.11
CA ASP A 94 -0.33 9.54 1.98
C ASP A 94 0.37 10.58 1.09
N GLU A 95 -0.28 11.72 0.84
CA GLU A 95 0.28 12.76 -0.04
C GLU A 95 1.45 13.53 0.63
N ASP A 96 1.51 13.58 1.96
CA ASP A 96 2.54 14.29 2.72
C ASP A 96 3.89 13.54 2.70
N THR A 97 3.87 12.21 2.87
CA THR A 97 5.10 11.38 2.83
C THR A 97 5.34 10.69 1.49
N GLY A 98 4.31 10.60 0.63
CA GLY A 98 4.33 9.80 -0.59
C GLY A 98 4.22 8.28 -0.36
N THR A 99 4.01 7.84 0.89
CA THR A 99 3.81 6.43 1.27
C THR A 99 2.55 5.87 0.61
N VAL A 100 2.61 4.62 0.15
CA VAL A 100 1.43 3.92 -0.39
C VAL A 100 1.23 2.57 0.29
N GLY A 101 0.02 2.37 0.83
CA GLY A 101 -0.46 1.09 1.32
C GLY A 101 -1.51 0.49 0.39
N VAL A 102 -1.68 -0.83 0.39
CA VAL A 102 -2.84 -1.50 -0.18
C VAL A 102 -3.53 -2.37 0.88
N VAL A 103 -4.85 -2.28 0.97
CA VAL A 103 -5.70 -3.20 1.75
C VAL A 103 -6.31 -4.22 0.82
N ASP A 104 -6.29 -5.49 1.23
CA ASP A 104 -6.95 -6.64 0.57
C ASP A 104 -6.71 -6.78 -0.95
N PRO A 105 -5.46 -6.86 -1.42
CA PRO A 105 -5.18 -7.15 -2.83
C PRO A 105 -5.57 -8.59 -3.17
N SER A 106 -6.79 -8.81 -3.67
CA SER A 106 -7.28 -10.11 -4.17
C SER A 106 -6.36 -10.69 -5.25
N GLU A 107 -5.83 -9.81 -6.09
CA GLU A 107 -4.93 -10.09 -7.21
C GLU A 107 -3.95 -8.93 -7.39
N ALA A 108 -2.76 -9.21 -7.92
CA ALA A 108 -1.69 -8.21 -7.99
C ALA A 108 -1.86 -7.23 -9.17
N VAL A 109 -2.33 -7.72 -10.32
CA VAL A 109 -2.34 -6.95 -11.59
C VAL A 109 -3.13 -5.64 -11.50
N PRO A 110 -4.38 -5.59 -11.00
CA PRO A 110 -5.13 -4.33 -10.89
C PRO A 110 -4.44 -3.29 -9.98
N VAL A 111 -3.78 -3.77 -8.92
CA VAL A 111 -3.03 -2.93 -7.98
C VAL A 111 -1.74 -2.41 -8.62
N ILE A 112 -1.01 -3.26 -9.36
CA ILE A 112 0.17 -2.88 -10.15
C ILE A 112 -0.19 -1.81 -11.17
N ASP A 113 -1.28 -2.00 -11.93
CA ASP A 113 -1.74 -1.05 -12.94
C ASP A 113 -2.13 0.30 -12.31
N ALA A 114 -2.82 0.29 -11.16
CA ALA A 114 -3.16 1.50 -10.43
C ALA A 114 -1.94 2.27 -9.90
N LEU A 115 -0.95 1.57 -9.35
CA LEU A 115 0.33 2.16 -8.94
C LEU A 115 1.10 2.74 -10.13
N SER A 116 1.17 1.98 -11.24
CA SER A 116 1.85 2.39 -12.46
C SER A 116 1.23 3.60 -13.14
N ARG A 117 -0.11 3.73 -13.17
CA ARG A 117 -0.81 4.93 -13.68
C ARG A 117 -0.39 6.22 -12.97
N LYS A 118 -0.01 6.14 -11.69
CA LYS A 118 0.41 7.28 -10.85
C LYS A 118 1.93 7.36 -10.62
N ASN A 119 2.71 6.46 -11.22
CA ASN A 119 4.15 6.30 -10.99
C ASN A 119 4.53 6.22 -9.48
N ARG A 120 3.73 5.48 -8.70
CA ARG A 120 3.95 5.26 -7.26
C ARG A 120 4.51 3.86 -6.99
N ASN A 121 5.18 3.71 -5.85
CA ASN A 121 5.75 2.44 -5.38
C ASN A 121 5.02 1.99 -4.09
N LEU A 122 4.78 0.69 -3.93
CA LEU A 122 4.02 0.14 -2.81
C LEU A 122 4.89 -0.09 -1.57
N THR A 123 4.53 0.55 -0.46
CA THR A 123 5.25 0.44 0.81
C THR A 123 4.70 -0.67 1.70
N TYR A 124 3.37 -0.78 1.80
CA TYR A 124 2.68 -1.65 2.76
C TYR A 124 1.57 -2.47 2.11
N ILE A 125 1.38 -3.69 2.62
CA ILE A 125 0.23 -4.55 2.34
C ILE A 125 -0.47 -4.83 3.68
N LEU A 126 -1.78 -4.66 3.70
CA LEU A 126 -2.68 -4.89 4.82
C LEU A 126 -3.72 -5.91 4.36
N ASN A 127 -4.03 -6.89 5.20
CA ASN A 127 -5.11 -7.85 4.92
C ASN A 127 -6.08 -7.88 6.09
N THR A 128 -7.38 -7.86 5.82
CA THR A 128 -8.44 -7.95 6.83
C THR A 128 -8.58 -9.37 7.37
N HIS A 129 -8.49 -10.37 6.48
CA HIS A 129 -8.55 -11.78 6.81
C HIS A 129 -7.84 -12.65 5.74
N HIS A 130 -7.98 -13.97 5.84
CA HIS A 130 -7.10 -14.94 5.19
C HIS A 130 -7.66 -15.60 3.92
N HIS A 131 -8.85 -15.20 3.45
CA HIS A 131 -9.41 -15.77 2.22
C HIS A 131 -8.60 -15.33 0.99
N HIS A 132 -8.64 -16.14 -0.07
CA HIS A 132 -7.81 -15.94 -1.27
C HIS A 132 -8.14 -14.60 -1.96
N ASP A 133 -9.41 -14.25 -2.02
CA ASP A 133 -9.94 -13.00 -2.55
C ASP A 133 -9.60 -11.75 -1.71
N HIS A 134 -8.87 -11.89 -0.61
CA HIS A 134 -8.28 -10.79 0.16
C HIS A 134 -6.74 -10.85 0.22
N THR A 135 -6.11 -11.92 -0.28
CA THR A 135 -4.67 -12.19 -0.07
C THR A 135 -3.90 -12.65 -1.30
N GLY A 136 -4.57 -12.99 -2.41
CA GLY A 136 -3.94 -13.60 -3.60
C GLY A 136 -2.85 -12.73 -4.24
N GLY A 137 -3.00 -11.40 -4.23
CA GLY A 137 -1.99 -10.47 -4.74
C GLY A 137 -0.74 -10.31 -3.86
N ASN A 138 -0.77 -10.76 -2.60
CA ASN A 138 0.28 -10.49 -1.60
C ASN A 138 1.68 -10.95 -2.04
N ALA A 139 1.78 -12.12 -2.66
CA ALA A 139 3.06 -12.74 -2.99
C ALA A 139 3.80 -11.95 -4.09
N GLU A 140 3.10 -11.67 -5.19
CA GLU A 140 3.63 -10.93 -6.34
C GLU A 140 3.89 -9.46 -5.99
N LEU A 141 2.95 -8.76 -5.35
CA LEU A 141 3.13 -7.35 -4.95
C LEU A 141 4.37 -7.18 -4.06
N LYS A 142 4.58 -8.10 -3.12
CA LYS A 142 5.76 -8.04 -2.25
C LYS A 142 7.06 -8.46 -2.95
N ALA A 143 7.01 -9.35 -3.94
CA ALA A 143 8.16 -9.67 -4.78
C ALA A 143 8.56 -8.48 -5.67
N ARG A 144 7.57 -7.76 -6.22
CA ARG A 144 7.76 -6.62 -7.13
C ARG A 144 8.22 -5.34 -6.43
N TYR A 145 7.64 -5.03 -5.27
CA TYR A 145 7.83 -3.74 -4.59
C TYR A 145 8.62 -3.82 -3.28
N GLY A 146 8.94 -5.01 -2.78
CA GLY A 146 9.69 -5.19 -1.53
C GLY A 146 8.91 -4.83 -0.25
N ALA A 147 7.57 -4.72 -0.35
CA ALA A 147 6.67 -4.31 0.74
C ALA A 147 7.00 -4.97 2.10
N LYS A 148 7.03 -4.17 3.17
CA LYS A 148 7.68 -4.55 4.43
C LYS A 148 7.07 -5.78 5.09
N SER A 149 7.90 -6.57 5.77
CA SER A 149 7.52 -7.88 6.34
C SER A 149 7.26 -7.79 7.85
N ASN A 150 6.05 -8.14 8.29
CA ASN A 150 5.67 -8.09 9.71
C ASN A 150 6.66 -8.84 10.63
N SER A 151 7.14 -10.02 10.22
CA SER A 151 8.11 -10.81 10.99
C SER A 151 9.48 -10.13 11.17
N LYS A 152 9.90 -9.24 10.25
CA LYS A 152 11.18 -8.51 10.40
C LYS A 152 11.07 -7.44 11.49
N PHE A 153 9.96 -6.70 11.50
CA PHE A 153 9.66 -5.74 12.56
C PHE A 153 9.52 -6.45 13.91
N ALA A 154 8.74 -7.52 13.97
CA ALA A 154 8.56 -8.30 15.20
C ALA A 154 9.92 -8.77 15.78
N LEU A 155 10.80 -9.33 14.95
CA LEU A 155 12.15 -9.75 15.38
C LEU A 155 13.06 -8.60 15.85
N SER A 156 12.82 -7.36 15.43
CA SER A 156 13.59 -6.21 15.93
C SER A 156 13.15 -5.71 17.31
N ILE A 157 11.97 -6.10 17.78
CA ILE A 157 11.40 -5.69 19.07
C ILE A 157 11.15 -6.86 20.04
N GLU A 158 11.27 -8.09 19.56
CA GLU A 158 11.15 -9.32 20.35
C GLU A 158 12.14 -10.40 19.81
N PRO A 159 13.46 -10.11 19.76
CA PRO A 159 14.45 -11.01 19.18
C PRO A 159 14.58 -12.37 19.87
N GLU A 160 14.34 -12.48 21.19
CA GLU A 160 14.52 -13.70 21.98
C GLU A 160 13.30 -14.64 21.92
N ASN A 161 12.22 -14.25 21.24
CA ASN A 161 11.03 -15.10 21.06
C ASN A 161 11.30 -16.25 20.07
N GLU A 162 11.68 -17.42 20.59
CA GLU A 162 11.96 -18.65 19.80
C GLU A 162 10.82 -19.06 18.86
N ALA A 163 9.55 -18.84 19.25
CA ALA A 163 8.39 -19.15 18.41
C ALA A 163 8.34 -18.21 17.20
N LEU A 164 8.60 -16.92 17.40
CA LEU A 164 8.73 -15.92 16.34
C LEU A 164 9.96 -16.17 15.46
N GLN A 165 11.12 -16.53 16.02
CA GLN A 165 12.31 -16.92 15.24
C GLN A 165 12.01 -18.11 14.32
N SER A 166 11.37 -19.14 14.87
CA SER A 166 10.95 -20.34 14.14
C SER A 166 9.94 -20.01 13.04
N TYR A 167 8.93 -19.19 13.36
CA TYR A 167 7.93 -18.74 12.39
C TYR A 167 8.54 -17.88 11.28
N ALA A 168 9.41 -16.92 11.61
CA ALA A 168 10.09 -16.06 10.64
C ALA A 168 11.02 -16.86 9.71
N THR A 169 11.69 -17.89 10.23
CA THR A 169 12.49 -18.83 9.45
C THR A 169 11.61 -19.65 8.50
N HIS A 170 10.48 -20.17 8.98
CA HIS A 170 9.50 -20.91 8.17
C HIS A 170 8.88 -20.02 7.07
N VAL A 171 8.46 -18.80 7.41
CA VAL A 171 7.98 -17.77 6.49
C VAL A 171 9.03 -17.47 5.42
N THR A 172 10.30 -17.31 5.80
CA THR A 172 11.40 -17.08 4.85
C THR A 172 11.58 -18.28 3.91
N HIS A 173 11.52 -19.51 4.43
CA HIS A 173 11.61 -20.72 3.62
C HIS A 173 10.46 -20.85 2.61
N LEU A 174 9.21 -20.62 3.02
CA LEU A 174 8.04 -20.64 2.14
C LEU A 174 8.17 -19.58 1.03
N ARG A 175 8.57 -18.35 1.41
CA ARG A 175 8.75 -17.23 0.47
C ARG A 175 9.87 -17.48 -0.55
N ASN A 176 10.97 -18.09 -0.13
CA ASN A 176 12.07 -18.47 -1.04
C ASN A 176 11.64 -19.54 -2.07
N LYS A 177 10.54 -20.26 -1.81
CA LYS A 177 9.91 -21.21 -2.74
C LYS A 177 8.69 -20.62 -3.46
N GLY A 178 8.42 -19.33 -3.33
CA GLY A 178 7.23 -18.67 -3.91
C GLY A 178 5.89 -19.12 -3.30
N MET A 179 5.91 -19.85 -2.17
CA MET A 179 4.70 -20.38 -1.55
C MET A 179 4.01 -19.36 -0.62
N PRO A 180 2.68 -19.42 -0.48
CA PRO A 180 1.93 -18.56 0.44
C PRO A 180 2.33 -18.84 1.89
N THR A 181 2.28 -17.80 2.72
CA THR A 181 2.57 -17.87 4.17
C THR A 181 1.28 -17.83 5.02
N VAL A 182 0.14 -18.10 4.37
CA VAL A 182 -1.20 -18.16 4.95
C VAL A 182 -1.89 -19.44 4.43
N PRO A 183 -2.85 -20.04 5.17
CA PRO A 183 -3.33 -19.62 6.49
C PRO A 183 -2.32 -19.84 7.62
N THR A 184 -2.45 -19.02 8.67
CA THR A 184 -1.75 -19.15 9.95
C THR A 184 -2.67 -19.81 11.00
N ARG A 185 -2.11 -20.24 12.14
CA ARG A 185 -2.92 -20.72 13.28
C ARG A 185 -3.08 -19.58 14.29
N LEU A 186 -4.27 -19.39 14.84
CA LEU A 186 -4.51 -18.35 15.87
C LEU A 186 -3.56 -18.48 17.09
N LYS A 187 -3.19 -19.72 17.46
CA LYS A 187 -2.16 -19.98 18.47
C LYS A 187 -0.82 -19.30 18.12
N LEU A 188 -0.37 -19.49 16.87
CA LEU A 188 0.89 -18.94 16.37
C LEU A 188 0.87 -17.41 16.32
N GLU A 189 -0.25 -16.81 15.91
CA GLU A 189 -0.41 -15.35 15.93
C GLU A 189 -0.33 -14.79 17.36
N LYS A 190 -0.97 -15.43 18.36
CA LYS A 190 -0.81 -15.02 19.77
C LYS A 190 0.62 -15.19 20.30
N GLU A 191 1.38 -16.12 19.73
CA GLU A 191 2.78 -16.39 20.11
C GLU A 191 3.77 -15.44 19.42
N CYS A 192 3.48 -14.97 18.20
CA CYS A 192 4.45 -14.26 17.35
C CYS A 192 4.07 -12.84 16.91
N ASN A 193 2.79 -12.45 17.02
CA ASN A 193 2.33 -11.17 16.49
C ASN A 193 2.44 -10.07 17.56
N PRO A 194 3.29 -9.04 17.39
CA PRO A 194 3.53 -8.05 18.43
C PRO A 194 2.27 -7.23 18.79
N PHE A 195 1.32 -7.08 17.86
CA PHE A 195 0.04 -6.42 18.10
C PHE A 195 -0.91 -7.22 18.99
N LEU A 196 -0.66 -8.52 19.18
CA LEU A 196 -1.41 -9.39 20.11
C LEU A 196 -0.63 -9.65 21.41
N ARG A 197 0.52 -9.00 21.59
CA ARG A 197 1.51 -9.22 22.66
C ARG A 197 1.88 -7.92 23.38
N THR A 198 0.93 -7.00 23.52
CA THR A 198 1.05 -5.70 24.21
C THR A 198 1.55 -5.80 25.66
N SER A 199 1.38 -6.97 26.29
CA SER A 199 1.85 -7.30 27.64
C SER A 199 3.23 -8.00 27.69
N SER A 200 3.88 -8.26 26.55
CA SER A 200 5.22 -8.83 26.52
C SER A 200 6.24 -7.85 27.10
N ARG A 201 6.97 -8.31 28.13
CA ARG A 201 8.01 -7.51 28.80
C ARG A 201 9.14 -7.12 27.84
N GLU A 202 9.51 -8.03 26.95
CA GLU A 202 10.57 -7.82 25.97
C GLU A 202 10.16 -6.71 24.98
N ILE A 203 8.97 -6.80 24.38
CA ILE A 203 8.43 -5.74 23.49
C ILE A 203 8.36 -4.39 24.22
N ARG A 204 7.90 -4.38 25.47
CA ARG A 204 7.81 -3.16 26.28
C ARG A 204 9.20 -2.56 26.54
N GLN A 205 10.19 -3.37 26.88
CA GLN A 205 11.57 -2.94 27.08
C GLN A 205 12.20 -2.42 25.78
N SER A 206 12.11 -3.16 24.68
CA SER A 206 12.66 -2.77 23.38
C SER A 206 12.10 -1.45 22.83
N LEU A 207 10.85 -1.12 23.16
CA LEU A 207 10.18 0.12 22.74
C LEU A 207 10.07 1.19 23.83
N ASN A 208 10.69 1.00 24.99
CA ASN A 208 10.61 1.89 26.16
C ASN A 208 9.16 2.22 26.59
N ILE A 209 8.24 1.25 26.45
CA ILE A 209 6.85 1.36 26.89
C ILE A 209 6.80 1.16 28.42
N PRO A 210 6.27 2.11 29.19
CA PRO A 210 6.17 1.97 30.65
C PRO A 210 5.37 0.74 31.07
N ASP A 211 5.76 0.09 32.18
CA ASP A 211 4.97 -1.00 32.78
C ASP A 211 3.55 -0.54 33.20
N THR A 212 3.38 0.75 33.50
CA THR A 212 2.09 1.38 33.83
C THR A 212 1.19 1.61 32.61
N ALA A 213 1.71 1.48 31.37
CA ALA A 213 0.93 1.71 30.17
C ALA A 213 -0.12 0.61 29.97
N ASN A 214 -1.33 0.99 29.64
CA ASN A 214 -2.40 0.06 29.31
C ASN A 214 -2.19 -0.55 27.91
N ASP A 215 -2.95 -1.60 27.57
CA ASP A 215 -2.77 -2.31 26.29
C ASP A 215 -3.00 -1.44 25.05
N ALA A 216 -3.90 -0.44 25.11
CA ALA A 216 -4.13 0.46 23.98
C ALA A 216 -2.98 1.46 23.78
N GLU A 217 -2.39 1.97 24.87
CA GLU A 217 -1.18 2.81 24.84
C GLU A 217 0.01 2.02 24.28
N ALA A 218 0.23 0.80 24.79
CA ALA A 218 1.27 -0.10 24.30
C ALA A 218 1.09 -0.44 22.81
N LEU A 219 -0.14 -0.76 22.39
CA LEU A 219 -0.48 -1.01 20.98
C LEU A 219 -0.19 0.21 20.10
N GLY A 220 -0.49 1.42 20.58
CA GLY A 220 -0.18 2.68 19.89
C GLY A 220 1.31 2.88 19.66
N VAL A 221 2.15 2.63 20.67
CA VAL A 221 3.62 2.72 20.54
C VAL A 221 4.16 1.63 19.60
N ILE A 222 3.69 0.39 19.71
CA ILE A 222 4.08 -0.71 18.79
C ILE A 222 3.71 -0.36 17.34
N ARG A 223 2.55 0.27 17.12
CA ARG A 223 2.11 0.73 15.79
C ARG A 223 3.03 1.83 15.24
N GLN A 224 3.27 2.88 16.01
CA GLN A 224 4.18 3.98 15.63
C GLN A 224 5.59 3.47 15.32
N ALA A 225 6.12 2.56 16.15
CA ALA A 225 7.41 1.93 15.90
C ALA A 225 7.43 1.14 14.58
N LYS A 226 6.34 0.44 14.23
CA LYS A 226 6.22 -0.26 12.94
C LYS A 226 6.07 0.69 11.76
N ASP A 227 5.47 1.86 11.95
CA ASP A 227 5.30 2.87 10.89
C ASP A 227 6.64 3.54 10.55
N ALA A 228 7.52 3.67 11.55
CA ALA A 228 8.88 4.20 11.40
C ALA A 228 9.95 3.17 10.97
N PHE A 229 9.64 1.86 10.99
CA PHE A 229 10.54 0.75 10.63
C PHE A 229 10.41 0.33 9.16
#